data_AF-A0A1V2QSZ3-F1
#
_entry.id   AF-A0A1V2QSZ3-F1
#
_cell.length_a   1.000
_cell.length_b   1.000
_cell.length_c   1.000
_cell.angle_alpha   90.00
_cell.angle_beta   90.00
_cell.angle_gamma   90.00
#
_symmetry.space_group_name_H-M   'P 1'
#
loop_
_entity.id
_entity.type
_entity.pdbx_description
1 polymer ?
#
loop_
_entity_poly.entity_id
_entity_poly.type
_entity_poly.pdbx_seq_one_letter_code
_entity_poly.pdbx_strand_id
1 'polypeptide(L)'
;MSLPVGPRPAAEVPELTARMARAGNPGGTTAMWMRDRLGGLWRDEDFADCYSRNGRPGLSPAQLATVSVLQFLLGLSDREAAEAVRCRIDFKYALGLELDDPGFHHSVLGDFRDRLLQAGRVDRLLDIEALRH
;
A
#
# COMPACT_ATOMS: atom_id res chain seq x y z
N MET A 1 -12.51 -21.18 -7.51
CA MET A 1 -12.11 -21.38 -6.10
C MET A 1 -12.01 -20.01 -5.46
N SER A 2 -12.96 -19.66 -4.60
CA SER A 2 -12.93 -18.41 -3.82
C SER A 2 -12.15 -18.65 -2.54
N LEU A 3 -11.13 -17.82 -2.30
CA LEU A 3 -10.39 -17.82 -1.04
C LEU A 3 -11.05 -16.85 -0.04
N PRO A 4 -11.14 -17.20 1.25
CA PRO A 4 -11.73 -16.35 2.26
C PRO A 4 -10.79 -15.18 2.59
N VAL A 5 -11.35 -13.97 2.73
CA VAL A 5 -10.63 -12.80 3.25
C VAL A 5 -10.61 -12.91 4.78
N GLY A 6 -9.52 -13.44 5.32
CA GLY A 6 -9.18 -13.36 6.73
C GLY A 6 -8.11 -12.28 6.96
N PRO A 7 -7.90 -11.83 8.21
CA PRO A 7 -6.90 -10.84 8.54
C PRO A 7 -5.52 -11.36 8.13
N ARG A 8 -4.97 -10.77 7.07
CA ARG A 8 -3.58 -11.02 6.72
C ARG A 8 -2.73 -10.06 7.56
N PRO A 9 -1.73 -10.57 8.32
CA PRO A 9 -0.62 -9.72 8.76
C PRO A 9 -0.10 -8.96 7.54
N ALA A 10 0.49 -7.76 7.73
CA ALA A 10 1.12 -7.02 6.64
C ALA A 10 1.94 -8.02 5.81
N ALA A 11 1.49 -8.29 4.57
CA ALA A 11 1.89 -9.48 3.83
C ALA A 11 3.41 -9.61 3.88
N GLU A 12 3.91 -10.74 4.39
CA GLU A 12 5.35 -10.96 4.52
C GLU A 12 6.02 -10.67 3.18
N VAL A 13 7.08 -9.85 3.18
CA VAL A 13 7.70 -9.44 1.93
C VAL A 13 8.35 -10.67 1.30
N PRO A 14 8.03 -11.01 0.04
CA PRO A 14 8.65 -12.15 -0.64
C PRO A 14 10.18 -12.05 -0.57
N GLU A 15 10.84 -13.18 -0.28
CA GLU A 15 12.28 -13.20 0.02
C GLU A 15 13.11 -12.56 -1.09
N LEU A 16 12.77 -12.84 -2.35
CA LEU A 16 13.43 -12.27 -3.52
C LEU A 16 13.26 -10.75 -3.58
N THR A 17 12.04 -10.24 -3.34
CA THR A 17 11.76 -8.80 -3.26
C THR A 17 12.57 -8.15 -2.16
N ALA A 18 12.60 -8.74 -0.96
CA ALA A 18 13.37 -8.24 0.18
C ALA A 18 14.87 -8.16 -0.12
N ARG A 19 15.44 -9.22 -0.70
CA ARG A 19 16.85 -9.28 -1.07
C ARG A 19 17.20 -8.22 -2.11
N MET A 20 16.40 -8.10 -3.17
CA MET A 20 16.67 -7.15 -4.27
C MET A 20 16.48 -5.70 -3.83
N ALA A 21 15.47 -5.40 -3.01
CA ALA A 21 15.23 -4.06 -2.49
C ALA A 21 16.41 -3.55 -1.65
N ARG A 22 16.91 -4.39 -0.73
CA ARG A 22 18.08 -4.06 0.11
C ARG A 22 19.36 -3.93 -0.69
N ALA A 23 19.57 -4.80 -1.68
CA ALA A 23 20.74 -4.74 -2.55
C ALA A 23 20.73 -3.47 -3.44
N GLY A 24 19.58 -3.10 -4.00
CA GLY A 24 19.43 -1.94 -4.87
C GLY A 24 19.40 -0.60 -4.14
N ASN A 25 19.09 -0.60 -2.83
CA ASN A 25 18.96 0.61 -2.02
C ASN A 25 19.69 0.43 -0.68
N PRO A 26 21.04 0.39 -0.67
CA PRO A 26 21.82 0.12 0.55
C PRO A 26 21.65 1.20 1.62
N GLY A 27 21.31 2.44 1.24
CA GLY A 27 20.97 3.53 2.16
C GLY A 27 19.49 3.56 2.59
N GLY A 28 18.67 2.63 2.09
CA GLY A 28 17.21 2.67 2.22
C GLY A 28 16.55 3.75 1.36
N THR A 29 15.23 3.77 1.37
CA THR A 29 14.39 4.82 0.75
C THR A 29 13.22 5.16 1.66
N THR A 30 12.49 6.24 1.36
CA THR A 30 11.24 6.58 2.09
C THR A 30 10.24 5.43 2.07
N ALA A 31 10.12 4.70 0.96
CA ALA A 31 9.22 3.55 0.85
C ALA A 31 9.64 2.39 1.76
N MET A 32 10.94 2.08 1.79
CA MET A 32 11.48 1.05 2.69
C MET A 32 11.34 1.46 4.16
N TRP A 33 11.65 2.71 4.50
CA TRP A 33 11.47 3.24 5.85
C TRP A 33 10.02 3.17 6.30
N MET A 34 9.08 3.54 5.42
CA MET A 34 7.65 3.45 5.72
C MET A 34 7.26 2.01 6.05
N ARG A 35 7.75 1.02 5.30
CA ARG A 35 7.46 -0.38 5.60
C ARG A 35 8.12 -0.87 6.87
N ASP A 36 9.38 -0.55 7.09
CA ASP A 36 10.13 -1.06 8.24
C ASP A 36 9.65 -0.41 9.56
N ARG A 37 9.19 0.85 9.52
CA ARG A 37 8.76 1.60 10.71
C ARG A 37 7.25 1.61 10.93
N LEU A 38 6.48 1.60 9.84
CA LEU A 38 5.00 1.70 9.84
C LEU A 38 4.34 0.46 9.22
N GLY A 39 5.09 -0.61 8.97
CA GLY A 39 4.55 -1.87 8.46
C GLY A 39 3.45 -2.40 9.37
N GLY A 40 2.23 -2.48 8.84
CA GLY A 40 1.03 -2.86 9.61
C GLY A 40 0.25 -1.69 10.21
N LEU A 41 0.55 -0.43 9.84
CA LEU A 41 -0.22 0.75 10.26
C LEU A 41 -1.70 0.64 9.86
N TRP A 42 -1.97 0.02 8.71
CA TRP A 42 -3.31 -0.33 8.31
C TRP A 42 -3.46 -1.81 8.04
N ARG A 43 -4.63 -2.32 8.39
CA ARG A 43 -5.12 -3.64 8.03
C ARG A 43 -6.33 -3.48 7.12
N ASP A 44 -6.65 -4.51 6.34
CA ASP A 44 -7.79 -4.46 5.43
C ASP A 44 -9.12 -4.28 6.19
N GLU A 45 -9.20 -4.75 7.44
CA GLU A 45 -10.35 -4.57 8.34
C GLU A 45 -10.60 -3.10 8.67
N ASP A 46 -9.54 -2.30 8.69
CA ASP A 46 -9.62 -0.86 8.91
C ASP A 46 -10.25 -0.17 7.69
N PHE A 47 -10.65 -0.86 6.63
CA PHE A 47 -11.39 -0.31 5.49
C PHE A 47 -12.62 -1.15 5.11
N ALA A 48 -13.03 -2.10 5.94
CA ALA A 48 -14.09 -3.06 5.61
C ALA A 48 -15.47 -2.43 5.35
N ASP A 49 -15.73 -1.26 5.91
CA ASP A 49 -16.92 -0.42 5.70
C ASP A 49 -16.89 0.33 4.36
N CYS A 50 -15.71 0.52 3.76
CA CYS A 50 -15.54 1.19 2.46
C CYS A 50 -15.62 0.23 1.26
N TYR A 51 -15.61 -1.08 1.52
CA TYR A 51 -15.53 -2.12 0.48
C TYR A 51 -16.53 -3.25 0.76
N SER A 52 -17.24 -3.72 -0.27
CA SER A 52 -17.99 -4.97 -0.16
C SER A 52 -17.03 -6.17 -0.11
N ARG A 53 -17.37 -7.23 0.63
CA ARG A 53 -16.53 -8.45 0.80
C ARG A 53 -16.15 -9.16 -0.50
N ASN A 54 -16.74 -8.78 -1.63
CA ASN A 54 -16.56 -9.41 -2.94
C ASN A 54 -15.72 -8.55 -3.90
N GLY A 55 -14.68 -7.88 -3.37
CA GLY A 55 -13.79 -7.03 -4.16
C GLY A 55 -13.11 -7.77 -5.32
N ARG A 56 -12.80 -7.03 -6.40
CA ARG A 56 -12.00 -7.54 -7.52
C ARG A 56 -10.55 -7.82 -7.07
N PRO A 57 -9.86 -8.78 -7.68
CA PRO A 57 -8.43 -8.99 -7.44
C PRO A 57 -7.64 -7.73 -7.79
N GLY A 58 -6.76 -7.31 -6.88
CA GLY A 58 -5.96 -6.09 -6.97
C GLY A 58 -5.30 -5.78 -5.62
N LEU A 59 -4.65 -4.62 -5.51
CA LEU A 59 -4.11 -4.16 -4.23
C LEU A 59 -5.21 -4.08 -3.17
N SER A 60 -4.87 -4.50 -1.96
CA SER A 60 -5.77 -4.41 -0.82
C SER A 60 -5.97 -2.95 -0.38
N PRO A 61 -7.05 -2.62 0.34
CA PRO A 61 -7.26 -1.27 0.87
C PRO A 61 -6.08 -0.77 1.74
N ALA A 62 -5.46 -1.63 2.55
CA ALA A 62 -4.27 -1.27 3.33
C ALA A 62 -3.06 -0.95 2.42
N GLN A 63 -2.89 -1.69 1.32
CA GLN A 63 -1.86 -1.39 0.33
C GLN A 63 -2.17 -0.07 -0.39
N LEU A 64 -3.43 0.22 -0.74
CA LEU A 64 -3.82 1.49 -1.37
C LEU A 64 -3.64 2.69 -0.43
N ALA A 65 -3.88 2.51 0.87
CA ALA A 65 -3.57 3.52 1.88
C ALA A 65 -2.06 3.80 1.94
N THR A 66 -1.24 2.74 1.94
CA THR A 66 0.22 2.85 1.89
C THR A 66 0.69 3.60 0.64
N VAL A 67 0.17 3.24 -0.54
CA VAL A 67 0.48 3.96 -1.79
C VAL A 67 0.05 5.43 -1.71
N SER A 68 -1.11 5.73 -1.14
CA SER A 68 -1.60 7.11 -1.01
C SER A 68 -0.69 7.97 -0.14
N VAL A 69 -0.15 7.41 0.95
CA VAL A 69 0.82 8.14 1.80
C VAL A 69 2.17 8.29 1.11
N LEU A 70 2.70 7.25 0.45
CA LEU A 70 3.94 7.38 -0.33
C LEU A 70 3.79 8.37 -1.48
N GLN A 71 2.63 8.37 -2.14
CA GLN A 71 2.28 9.32 -3.18
C GLN A 71 2.39 10.75 -2.65
N PHE A 72 1.79 11.04 -1.49
CA PHE A 72 1.86 12.34 -0.85
C PHE A 72 3.29 12.72 -0.46
N LEU A 73 4.00 11.84 0.26
CA LEU A 73 5.35 12.09 0.76
C LEU A 73 6.37 12.32 -0.36
N LEU A 74 6.17 11.69 -1.52
CA LEU A 74 7.07 11.78 -2.67
C LEU A 74 6.58 12.74 -3.76
N GLY A 75 5.45 13.43 -3.54
CA GLY A 75 4.88 14.40 -4.48
C GLY A 75 4.46 13.81 -5.83
N LEU A 76 3.98 12.56 -5.84
CA LEU A 76 3.65 11.83 -7.06
C LEU A 76 2.19 12.08 -7.51
N SER A 77 1.96 12.16 -8.82
CA SER A 77 0.63 12.00 -9.38
C SER A 77 0.13 10.55 -9.27
N ASP A 78 -1.18 10.31 -9.46
CA ASP A 78 -1.73 8.95 -9.43
C ASP A 78 -1.07 8.02 -10.46
N ARG A 79 -0.69 8.58 -11.61
CA ARG A 79 0.01 7.83 -12.67
C ARG A 79 1.42 7.46 -12.26
N GLU A 80 2.15 8.40 -11.69
CA GLU A 80 3.51 8.17 -11.20
C GLU A 80 3.52 7.21 -10.01
N ALA A 81 2.52 7.27 -9.13
CA ALA A 81 2.38 6.32 -8.02
C ALA A 81 2.08 4.90 -8.53
N ALA A 82 1.18 4.75 -9.50
CA ALA A 82 0.90 3.45 -10.12
C ALA A 82 2.13 2.90 -10.88
N GLU A 83 2.87 3.76 -11.57
CA GLU A 83 4.12 3.39 -12.24
C GLU A 83 5.22 3.02 -11.22
N ALA A 84 5.31 3.74 -10.10
CA ALA A 84 6.23 3.43 -9.02
C ALA A 84 5.97 2.02 -8.45
N VAL A 85 4.71 1.65 -8.23
CA VAL A 85 4.35 0.28 -7.81
C VAL A 85 4.76 -0.77 -8.84
N ARG A 86 4.60 -0.47 -10.13
CA ARG A 86 4.97 -1.39 -11.21
C ARG A 86 6.48 -1.59 -11.32
N CYS A 87 7.25 -0.51 -11.26
CA CYS A 87 8.64 -0.51 -11.73
C CYS A 87 9.67 -0.37 -10.63
N ARG A 88 9.31 0.17 -9.45
CA ARG A 88 10.28 0.40 -8.39
C ARG A 88 10.29 -0.72 -7.36
N ILE A 89 11.48 -1.27 -7.17
CA ILE A 89 11.72 -2.36 -6.22
C ILE A 89 11.41 -1.97 -4.77
N ASP A 90 11.61 -0.71 -4.41
CA ASP A 90 11.35 -0.21 -3.05
C ASP A 90 9.85 -0.06 -2.76
N PHE A 91 9.03 0.24 -3.77
CA PHE A 91 7.57 0.20 -3.65
C PHE A 91 7.04 -1.24 -3.53
N LYS A 92 7.58 -2.18 -4.31
CA LYS A 92 7.24 -3.61 -4.18
C LYS A 92 7.60 -4.15 -2.79
N TYR A 93 8.76 -3.77 -2.26
CA TYR A 93 9.14 -4.06 -0.88
C TYR A 93 8.14 -3.47 0.10
N ALA A 94 7.79 -2.20 -0.05
CA ALA A 94 6.91 -1.52 0.89
C ALA A 94 5.52 -2.16 0.97
N LEU A 95 5.01 -2.64 -0.17
CA LEU A 95 3.69 -3.24 -0.29
C LEU A 95 3.68 -4.75 -0.06
N GLY A 96 4.85 -5.40 0.10
CA GLY A 96 4.96 -6.85 0.20
C GLY A 96 4.54 -7.57 -1.08
N LEU A 97 4.91 -7.02 -2.24
CA LEU A 97 4.57 -7.56 -3.56
C LEU A 97 5.70 -8.41 -4.14
N GLU A 98 5.32 -9.33 -5.03
CA GLU A 98 6.26 -10.04 -5.89
C GLU A 98 6.91 -9.11 -6.91
N LEU A 99 8.09 -9.50 -7.40
CA LEU A 99 8.81 -8.74 -8.43
C LEU A 99 8.06 -8.64 -9.75
N ASP A 100 7.26 -9.65 -10.08
CA ASP A 100 6.45 -9.72 -11.30
C ASP A 100 5.01 -9.20 -11.11
N ASP A 101 4.67 -8.70 -9.91
CA ASP A 101 3.35 -8.09 -9.69
C ASP A 101 3.11 -6.95 -10.70
N PRO A 102 1.99 -6.98 -11.45
CA PRO A 102 1.74 -6.03 -12.55
C PRO A 102 1.38 -4.62 -12.06
N GLY A 103 1.19 -4.44 -10.76
CA GLY A 103 0.66 -3.24 -10.15
C GLY A 103 -0.84 -3.08 -10.43
N PHE A 104 -1.26 -1.83 -10.57
CA PHE A 104 -2.67 -1.50 -10.75
C PHE A 104 -2.85 -0.31 -11.71
N HIS A 105 -4.08 -0.06 -12.15
CA HIS A 105 -4.40 1.09 -12.98
C HIS A 105 -4.57 2.35 -12.12
N HIS A 106 -3.93 3.47 -12.47
CA HIS A 106 -3.93 4.72 -11.70
C HIS A 106 -5.30 5.19 -11.15
N SER A 107 -6.40 4.96 -11.89
CA SER A 107 -7.75 5.33 -11.45
C SER A 107 -8.17 4.70 -10.12
N VAL A 108 -7.60 3.56 -9.74
CA VAL A 108 -7.94 2.86 -8.48
C VAL A 108 -7.60 3.73 -7.26
N LEU A 109 -6.60 4.61 -7.33
CA LEU A 109 -6.29 5.55 -6.24
C LEU A 109 -7.38 6.63 -6.09
N GLY A 110 -7.92 7.13 -7.20
CA GLY A 110 -9.08 8.02 -7.20
C GLY A 110 -10.29 7.35 -6.57
N ASP A 111 -10.65 6.16 -7.08
CA ASP A 111 -11.78 5.37 -6.58
C ASP A 111 -11.66 5.06 -5.08
N PHE A 112 -10.44 4.79 -4.60
CA PHE A 112 -10.18 4.56 -3.17
C PHE A 112 -10.46 5.80 -2.33
N ARG A 113 -9.92 6.96 -2.73
CA ARG A 113 -10.15 8.22 -2.01
C ARG A 113 -11.61 8.63 -2.01
N ASP A 114 -12.32 8.44 -3.13
CA ASP A 114 -13.76 8.70 -3.22
C ASP A 114 -14.56 7.83 -2.25
N ARG A 115 -14.19 6.55 -2.09
CA ARG A 115 -14.82 5.66 -1.10
C ARG A 115 -14.54 6.10 0.33
N LEU A 116 -13.31 6.53 0.65
CA LEU A 116 -12.99 7.07 1.97
C LEU A 116 -13.82 8.31 2.28
N LEU A 117 -13.98 9.21 1.31
CA LEU A 117 -14.80 10.42 1.45
C LEU A 117 -16.27 10.07 1.69
N GLN A 118 -16.83 9.15 0.90
CA GLN A 118 -18.23 8.72 1.05
C GLN A 118 -18.51 8.03 2.39
N ALA A 119 -17.53 7.29 2.91
CA ALA A 119 -17.63 6.65 4.21
C ALA A 119 -17.40 7.63 5.39
N GLY A 120 -16.95 8.87 5.12
CA GLY A 120 -16.54 9.82 6.16
C GLY A 120 -15.27 9.39 6.90
N ARG A 121 -14.39 8.63 6.24
CA ARG A 121 -13.23 7.95 6.83
C ARG A 121 -11.88 8.46 6.34
N VAL A 122 -11.79 9.74 5.96
CA VAL A 122 -10.52 10.36 5.53
C VAL A 122 -9.52 10.44 6.67
N ASP A 123 -10.02 10.58 7.90
CA ASP A 123 -9.27 10.48 9.16
C ASP A 123 -8.41 9.21 9.23
N ARG A 124 -8.82 8.09 8.63
CA ARG A 124 -8.02 6.86 8.65
C ARG A 124 -6.65 6.95 7.96
N LEU A 125 -6.48 7.89 7.02
CA LEU A 125 -5.16 8.18 6.45
C LEU A 125 -4.33 9.11 7.34
N LEU A 126 -4.99 9.82 8.26
CA LEU A 126 -4.45 10.88 9.11
C LEU A 126 -4.36 10.51 10.59
N ASP A 127 -4.90 9.36 11.02
CA ASP A 127 -4.79 8.74 12.36
C ASP A 127 -3.36 8.25 12.61
N ILE A 128 -2.41 9.13 12.37
CA ILE A 128 -1.00 9.01 12.65
C ILE A 128 -0.73 9.80 13.93
N GLU A 129 -1.38 9.41 15.03
CA GLU A 129 -0.91 9.79 16.38
C GLU A 129 0.54 9.33 16.62
N ALA A 130 1.08 8.43 15.77
CA ALA A 130 2.45 7.90 15.82
C ALA A 130 3.54 8.79 15.16
N LEU A 131 3.22 9.93 14.55
CA LEU A 131 4.24 10.86 13.99
C LEU A 131 4.55 12.04 14.93
N ARG A 132 3.93 12.11 16.11
CA ARG A 132 4.39 12.95 17.22
C ARG A 132 5.16 12.06 18.19
N HIS A 133 6.47 11.89 17.98
CA HIS A 133 7.52 11.81 19.00
C HIS A 133 8.86 11.51 18.35
#